data_AF-A0A0Q4UBN7-F1
#
_entry.id   AF-A0A0Q4UBN7-F1
#
_cell.length_a   1.000
_cell.length_b   1.000
_cell.length_c   1.000
_cell.angle_alpha   90.00
_cell.angle_beta   90.00
_cell.angle_gamma   90.00
#
_symmetry.space_group_name_H-M   'P 1'
#
loop_
_entity.id
_entity.type
_entity.pdbx_description
1 polymer ?
#
loop_
_entity_poly.entity_id
_entity_poly.type
_entity_poly.pdbx_seq_one_letter_code
_entity_poly.pdbx_strand_id
1 'polypeptide(L)'
;MRRCRHTDQEVAFLLREAENGTPISAICETAHISVGTFYRWRRRLGGLPPAGVAHLGQIERENAALRAELARLRHSLLALTPRYPDHRVDITTKALDRAETPPAHGEGVRYRGEAATVGRYAFVRGAN
;
A
#
# COMPACT_ATOMS: atom_id res chain seq x y z
N MET A 1 -14.48 -5.64 16.45
CA MET A 1 -15.34 -4.49 16.82
C MET A 1 -16.73 -5.04 17.11
N ARG A 2 -17.40 -4.60 18.20
CA ARG A 2 -18.84 -4.92 18.38
C ARG A 2 -19.59 -4.45 17.12
N ARG A 3 -20.59 -5.22 16.66
CA ARG A 3 -21.41 -4.83 15.50
C ARG A 3 -21.97 -3.43 15.79
N CYS A 4 -21.61 -2.45 14.96
CA CYS A 4 -22.22 -1.14 15.03
C CYS A 4 -23.68 -1.30 14.63
N ARG A 5 -24.58 -0.70 15.40
CA ARG A 5 -26.03 -0.72 15.15
C ARG A 5 -26.43 0.15 13.96
N HIS A 6 -25.53 1.06 13.58
CA HIS A 6 -25.67 2.03 12.49
C HIS A 6 -24.77 1.64 11.33
N THR A 7 -25.30 1.73 10.11
CA THR A 7 -24.56 1.57 8.86
C THR A 7 -23.70 2.80 8.59
N ASP A 8 -22.64 2.64 7.80
CA ASP A 8 -21.75 3.78 7.46
C ASP A 8 -22.49 4.89 6.69
N GLN A 9 -23.57 4.57 5.96
CA GLN A 9 -24.43 5.55 5.29
C GLN A 9 -25.28 6.36 6.28
N GLU A 10 -25.90 5.70 7.26
CA GLU A 10 -26.65 6.37 8.33
C GLU A 10 -25.73 7.29 9.15
N VAL A 11 -24.53 6.81 9.46
CA VAL A 11 -23.52 7.61 10.14
C VAL A 11 -23.15 8.86 9.33
N ALA A 12 -22.95 8.73 8.01
CA ALA A 12 -22.66 9.87 7.16
C ALA A 12 -23.82 10.89 7.11
N PHE A 13 -25.06 10.42 7.17
CA PHE A 13 -26.23 11.30 7.25
C PHE A 13 -26.24 12.12 8.56
N LEU A 14 -26.04 11.46 9.70
CA LEU A 14 -25.97 12.11 11.02
C LEU A 14 -24.80 13.12 11.10
N LEU A 15 -23.66 12.82 10.48
CA LEU A 15 -22.54 13.75 10.40
C LEU A 15 -22.89 14.99 9.58
N ARG A 16 -23.66 14.83 8.49
CA ARG A 16 -24.12 15.93 7.65
C ARG A 16 -25.16 16.82 8.34
N GLU A 17 -26.03 16.26 9.17
CA GLU A 17 -26.94 17.06 10.02
C GLU A 17 -26.16 18.02 10.92
N ALA A 18 -25.06 17.55 11.51
CA ALA A 18 -24.18 18.42 12.30
C ALA A 18 -23.50 19.51 11.46
N GLU A 19 -23.12 19.20 10.21
CA GLU A 19 -22.56 20.19 9.27
C GLU A 19 -23.61 21.24 8.86
N ASN A 20 -24.89 20.87 8.81
CA ASN A 20 -26.00 21.77 8.53
C ASN A 20 -26.43 22.62 9.75
N GLY A 21 -25.76 22.48 10.89
CA GLY A 21 -25.99 23.29 12.09
C GLY A 21 -26.84 22.64 13.18
N THR A 22 -27.24 21.36 13.04
CA THR A 22 -27.92 20.65 14.11
C THR A 22 -26.96 20.42 15.29
N PRO A 23 -27.36 20.70 16.55
CA PRO A 23 -26.49 20.52 17.70
C PRO A 23 -26.13 19.05 17.90
N ILE A 24 -24.85 18.78 18.15
CA ILE A 24 -24.31 17.42 18.33
C ILE A 24 -25.00 16.67 19.48
N SER A 25 -25.43 17.39 20.53
CA SER A 25 -26.19 16.80 21.65
C SER A 25 -27.50 16.17 21.19
N ALA A 26 -28.30 16.89 20.40
CA ALA A 26 -29.58 16.38 19.88
C ALA A 26 -29.38 15.18 18.95
N ILE A 27 -28.31 15.19 18.14
CA ILE A 27 -27.95 14.05 17.28
C ILE A 27 -27.58 12.84 18.13
N CYS A 28 -26.79 13.03 19.18
CA CYS A 28 -26.38 11.95 20.08
C CYS A 28 -27.55 11.34 20.83
N GLU A 29 -28.50 12.17 21.27
CA GLU A 29 -29.75 11.73 21.92
C GLU A 29 -30.62 10.93 20.96
N THR A 30 -30.86 11.45 19.75
CA THR A 30 -31.72 10.83 18.73
C THR A 30 -31.14 9.52 18.21
N ALA A 31 -29.83 9.48 17.94
CA ALA A 31 -29.15 8.29 17.46
C ALA A 31 -28.79 7.30 18.59
N HIS A 32 -29.08 7.64 19.85
CA HIS A 32 -28.72 6.89 21.05
C HIS A 32 -27.24 6.50 21.11
N ILE A 33 -26.36 7.47 20.88
CA ILE A 33 -24.91 7.31 20.89
C ILE A 33 -24.25 8.27 21.86
N SER A 34 -23.05 7.92 22.30
CA SER A 34 -22.21 8.85 23.05
C SER A 34 -21.54 9.87 22.12
N VAL A 35 -21.27 11.07 22.65
CA VAL A 35 -20.51 12.13 21.95
C VAL A 35 -19.15 11.62 21.47
N GLY A 36 -18.47 10.78 22.26
CA GLY A 36 -17.20 10.16 21.86
C GLY A 36 -17.34 9.25 20.62
N THR A 37 -18.48 8.59 20.46
CA THR A 37 -18.78 7.77 19.26
C THR A 37 -18.98 8.67 18.04
N PHE A 38 -19.71 9.77 18.19
CA PHE A 38 -19.91 10.77 17.13
C PHE A 38 -18.57 11.29 16.59
N TYR A 39 -17.65 11.72 17.46
CA TYR A 39 -16.33 12.19 17.01
C TYR A 39 -15.43 11.09 16.44
N ARG A 40 -15.59 9.83 16.88
CA ARG A 40 -14.91 8.69 16.24
C ARG A 40 -15.41 8.49 14.81
N TRP A 41 -16.72 8.61 14.60
CA TRP A 41 -17.31 8.58 13.26
C TRP A 41 -16.87 9.76 12.40
N ARG A 42 -16.86 10.98 12.94
CA ARG A 42 -16.39 12.17 12.24
C ARG A 42 -14.94 12.05 11.78
N ARG A 43 -14.07 11.40 12.56
CA ARG A 43 -12.69 11.12 12.15
C ARG A 43 -12.59 10.10 11.01
N ARG A 44 -13.52 9.15 10.91
CA ARG A 44 -13.51 8.07 9.91
C ARG A 44 -14.23 8.46 8.62
N LEU A 45 -15.37 9.14 8.72
CA LEU A 45 -16.31 9.41 7.64
C LEU A 45 -16.61 10.90 7.44
N GLY A 46 -16.05 11.79 8.26
CA GLY A 46 -16.24 13.24 8.10
C GLY A 46 -15.66 13.74 6.77
N GLY A 47 -16.35 14.70 6.15
CA GLY A 47 -15.99 15.22 4.82
C GLY A 47 -16.41 14.33 3.65
N LEU A 48 -17.00 13.16 3.90
CA LEU A 48 -17.60 12.31 2.87
C LEU A 48 -19.13 12.45 2.91
N PRO A 49 -19.78 12.82 1.80
CA PRO A 49 -21.24 12.77 1.73
C PRO A 49 -21.72 11.31 1.77
N PRO A 50 -22.98 11.04 2.12
CA PRO A 50 -23.53 9.67 2.14
C PRO A 50 -23.32 8.90 0.82
N ALA A 51 -23.42 9.61 -0.32
CA ALA A 51 -23.13 9.06 -1.64
C ALA A 51 -21.64 8.68 -1.80
N GLY A 52 -20.73 9.47 -1.23
CA GLY A 52 -19.30 9.19 -1.20
C GLY A 52 -18.97 7.94 -0.39
N VAL A 53 -19.64 7.73 0.74
CA VAL A 53 -19.47 6.51 1.56
C VAL A 53 -19.97 5.26 0.82
N ALA A 54 -21.11 5.35 0.13
CA ALA A 54 -21.62 4.26 -0.70
C ALA A 54 -20.64 3.90 -1.84
N HIS A 55 -20.11 4.92 -2.50
CA HIS A 55 -19.16 4.76 -3.59
C HIS A 55 -17.82 4.19 -3.12
N LEU A 56 -17.31 4.64 -1.97
CA LEU A 56 -16.11 4.06 -1.35
C LEU A 56 -16.28 2.57 -1.06
N GLY A 57 -17.39 2.17 -0.45
CA GLY A 57 -17.67 0.76 -0.20
C GLY A 57 -17.74 -0.06 -1.49
N GLN A 58 -18.28 0.51 -2.58
CA GLN A 58 -18.28 -0.15 -3.88
C GLN A 58 -16.86 -0.31 -4.45
N ILE A 59 -16.06 0.75 -4.43
CA ILE A 59 -14.67 0.72 -4.89
C ILE A 59 -13.85 -0.28 -4.07
N GLU A 60 -14.02 -0.33 -2.76
CA GLU A 60 -13.32 -1.29 -1.89
C GLU A 60 -13.67 -2.74 -2.26
N ARG A 61 -14.95 -3.03 -2.52
CA ARG A 61 -15.39 -4.36 -2.99
C ARG A 61 -14.78 -4.72 -4.34
N GLU A 62 -14.81 -3.79 -5.29
CA GLU A 62 -14.21 -4.00 -6.61
C GLU A 62 -12.71 -4.22 -6.52
N ASN A 63 -12.00 -3.43 -5.70
CA ASN A 63 -10.57 -3.60 -5.48
C ASN A 63 -10.26 -4.96 -4.84
N ALA A 64 -11.06 -5.41 -3.88
CA ALA A 64 -10.92 -6.73 -3.28
C ALA A 64 -11.13 -7.85 -4.32
N ALA A 65 -12.15 -7.74 -5.15
CA ALA A 65 -12.42 -8.69 -6.23
C ALA A 65 -11.27 -8.73 -7.26
N LEU A 66 -10.77 -7.56 -7.68
CA LEU A 66 -9.64 -7.45 -8.59
C LEU A 66 -8.36 -8.04 -7.99
N ARG A 67 -8.09 -7.81 -6.70
CA ARG A 67 -6.95 -8.41 -6.00
C ARG A 67 -7.06 -9.93 -5.92
N ALA A 68 -8.25 -10.46 -5.67
CA ALA A 68 -8.48 -11.91 -5.66
C ALA A 68 -8.21 -12.52 -7.03
N GLU A 69 -8.70 -11.88 -8.10
CA GLU A 69 -8.47 -12.32 -9.47
C GLU A 69 -6.99 -12.22 -9.86
N LEU A 70 -6.30 -11.14 -9.49
CA LEU A 70 -4.85 -11.00 -9.67
C LEU A 70 -4.07 -12.10 -8.93
N ALA A 71 -4.48 -12.44 -7.70
CA ALA A 71 -3.86 -13.53 -6.96
C ALA A 71 -4.08 -14.89 -7.64
N ARG A 72 -5.29 -15.14 -8.14
CA ARG A 72 -5.64 -16.35 -8.91
C ARG A 72 -4.80 -16.46 -10.18
N LEU A 73 -4.73 -15.39 -10.97
CA LEU A 73 -3.93 -15.33 -12.20
C LEU A 73 -2.44 -15.51 -11.91
N ARG A 74 -1.90 -14.81 -10.89
CA ARG A 74 -0.51 -15.00 -10.45
C ARG A 74 -0.22 -16.45 -10.08
N HIS A 75 -1.12 -17.10 -9.34
CA HIS A 75 -0.96 -18.50 -8.99
C HIS A 75 -0.95 -19.41 -10.23
N SER A 76 -1.85 -19.18 -11.18
CA SER A 76 -1.86 -19.95 -12.43
C SER A 76 -0.60 -19.76 -13.28
N LEU A 77 -0.06 -18.54 -13.34
CA LEU A 77 1.19 -18.27 -14.06
C LEU A 77 2.38 -19.01 -13.43
N LEU A 78 2.45 -19.03 -12.09
CA LEU A 78 3.49 -19.78 -11.37
C LEU A 78 3.34 -21.31 -11.53
N ALA A 79 2.12 -21.80 -11.74
CA ALA A 79 1.87 -23.22 -12.03
C ALA A 79 2.27 -23.60 -13.47
N LEU A 80 2.21 -22.64 -14.39
CA LEU A 80 2.54 -22.82 -15.81
C LEU A 80 4.02 -22.55 -16.13
N THR A 81 4.74 -21.81 -15.27
CA THR A 81 6.20 -21.73 -15.40
C THR A 81 6.78 -23.11 -15.15
N PRO A 82 7.42 -23.74 -16.16
CA PRO A 82 8.20 -24.93 -15.90
C PRO A 82 9.22 -24.55 -14.83
N ARG A 83 9.33 -25.33 -13.74
CA ARG A 83 10.56 -25.30 -12.95
C ARG A 83 11.65 -25.73 -13.92
N TYR A 84 12.30 -24.76 -14.55
CA TYR A 84 13.44 -25.04 -15.39
C TYR A 84 14.44 -25.71 -14.45
N PRO A 85 14.83 -26.98 -14.69
CA PRO A 85 15.87 -27.58 -13.90
C PRO A 85 17.05 -26.62 -14.01
N ASP A 86 17.62 -26.27 -12.86
CA ASP A 86 18.75 -25.35 -12.76
C ASP A 86 19.94 -26.05 -13.43
N HIS A 87 19.99 -26.00 -14.76
CA HIS A 87 21.12 -26.35 -15.61
C HIS A 87 22.10 -25.19 -15.44
N ARG A 88 22.56 -25.00 -14.20
CA ARG A 88 23.91 -24.53 -13.96
C ARG A 88 24.77 -25.56 -14.64
N VAL A 89 25.03 -25.26 -15.90
CA VAL A 89 25.90 -25.98 -16.80
C VAL A 89 27.10 -26.34 -15.96
N ASP A 90 27.34 -27.64 -15.83
CA ASP A 90 28.65 -28.19 -15.52
C ASP A 90 29.58 -27.69 -16.63
N ILE A 91 29.98 -26.42 -16.56
CA ILE A 91 31.15 -25.92 -17.26
C ILE A 91 32.28 -26.56 -16.48
N THR A 92 32.52 -27.79 -16.91
CA THR A 92 33.66 -28.63 -16.67
C THR A 92 34.85 -27.80 -16.21
N THR A 93 35.37 -28.19 -15.07
CA THR A 93 36.68 -27.87 -14.48
C THR A 93 37.87 -28.23 -15.38
N LYS A 94 37.78 -27.96 -16.69
CA LYS A 94 38.77 -28.36 -17.70
C LYS A 94 39.18 -27.24 -18.66
N ALA A 95 38.91 -25.99 -18.30
CA ALA A 95 39.33 -24.82 -19.08
C ALA A 95 40.12 -23.79 -18.25
N LEU A 96 40.70 -24.21 -17.11
CA LEU A 96 41.54 -23.36 -16.25
C LEU A 96 43.00 -23.83 -16.17
N ASP A 97 43.45 -24.65 -17.13
CA ASP A 97 44.87 -24.99 -17.35
C ASP A 97 45.33 -24.47 -18.72
N ARG A 98 45.32 -23.14 -18.89
CA ARG A 98 46.19 -22.45 -19.85
C ARG A 98 46.64 -21.11 -19.26
N ALA A 99 47.75 -21.20 -18.53
CA ALA A 99 48.86 -20.25 -18.42
C ALA A 99 48.58 -18.73 -18.50
N GLU A 100 48.80 -18.05 -17.34
CA GLU A 100 49.71 -16.91 -17.08
C GLU A 100 50.29 -16.15 -18.31
N THR A 101 50.49 -14.82 -18.39
CA THR A 101 50.60 -13.67 -17.45
C THR A 101 50.51 -12.33 -18.26
N PRO A 102 50.41 -11.13 -17.63
CA PRO A 102 49.86 -9.88 -18.21
C PRO A 102 50.90 -8.92 -18.83
N PRO A 103 50.45 -7.83 -19.49
CA PRO A 103 51.09 -6.54 -19.28
C PRO A 103 50.12 -5.41 -18.89
N ALA A 104 50.66 -4.54 -18.05
CA ALA A 104 50.03 -3.40 -17.41
C ALA A 104 49.54 -2.34 -18.41
N HIS A 105 48.34 -1.80 -18.20
CA HIS A 105 48.02 -0.39 -18.47
C HIS A 105 46.76 0.06 -17.71
N GLY A 106 46.85 1.21 -17.03
CA GLY A 106 45.74 2.14 -16.88
C GLY A 106 44.91 2.10 -15.60
N GLU A 107 45.47 2.66 -14.52
CA GLU A 107 44.80 3.52 -13.52
C GLU A 107 43.31 3.27 -13.20
N GLY A 108 43.05 2.39 -12.22
CA GLY A 108 41.79 2.40 -11.49
C GLY A 108 41.74 3.57 -10.50
N VAL A 109 41.07 4.66 -10.86
CA VAL A 109 40.67 5.69 -9.90
C VAL A 109 39.70 5.06 -8.91
N ARG A 110 40.16 4.81 -7.68
CA ARG A 110 39.32 4.41 -6.57
C ARG A 110 38.56 5.64 -6.09
N TYR A 111 37.33 5.84 -6.55
CA TYR A 111 36.46 6.85 -5.95
C TYR A 111 35.97 6.36 -4.59
N ARG A 112 36.61 6.85 -3.54
CA ARG A 112 36.13 6.81 -2.15
C ARG A 112 35.31 8.08 -1.95
N GLY A 113 33.99 7.96 -1.85
CA GLY A 113 33.14 9.08 -1.45
C GLY A 113 31.71 8.95 -1.95
N GLU A 114 30.79 8.89 -1.00
CA GLU A 114 29.52 9.64 -1.01
C GLU A 114 28.42 9.27 -2.02
N ALA A 115 27.35 8.72 -1.46
CA ALA A 115 25.96 9.08 -1.69
C ALA A 115 25.44 9.16 -3.14
N ALA A 116 24.60 8.18 -3.47
CA ALA A 116 23.59 8.32 -4.52
C ALA A 116 22.27 7.67 -4.08
N THR A 117 21.65 8.21 -3.02
CA THR A 117 20.18 8.13 -2.90
C THR A 117 19.58 9.06 -3.94
N VAL A 118 19.60 8.66 -5.21
CA VAL A 118 18.91 9.40 -6.29
C VAL A 118 17.46 8.94 -6.30
N GLY A 119 16.71 9.48 -5.35
CA GLY A 119 15.26 9.41 -5.32
C GLY A 119 14.71 10.83 -5.24
N ARG A 120 13.54 11.06 -5.83
CA ARG A 120 12.83 12.35 -5.95
C ARG A 120 12.55 13.09 -4.62
N TYR A 121 13.00 12.56 -3.48
CA TYR A 121 12.73 13.04 -2.12
C TYR A 121 13.99 13.17 -1.24
N ALA A 122 15.20 13.11 -1.81
CA ALA A 122 16.45 13.16 -1.03
C ALA A 122 16.65 14.46 -0.22
N PHE A 123 15.96 15.55 -0.58
CA PHE A 123 16.04 16.84 0.13
C PHE A 123 15.30 16.88 1.48
N VAL A 124 14.51 15.85 1.82
CA VAL A 124 13.57 15.90 2.97
C VAL A 124 14.21 15.45 4.30
N ARG A 125 15.48 15.03 4.31
CA ARG A 125 16.14 14.40 5.48
C ARG A 125 17.27 15.22 6.12
N GLY A 126 17.23 16.56 5.99
CA GLY A 126 18.27 17.46 6.50
C GLY A 126 17.82 18.50 7.53
N ALA A 127 16.72 18.28 8.26
CA ALA A 127 16.29 19.15 9.34
C ALA A 127 15.89 18.34 10.58
N ASN A 128 16.88 18.03 11.40
CA ASN A 128 16.88 18.05 12.87
C ASN A 128 18.22 17.55 13.40
#